data_AF-A0A0B5EVA5-F1
#
_entry.id   AF-A0A0B5EVA5-F1
#
_cell.length_a   1.000
_cell.length_b   1.000
_cell.length_c   1.000
_cell.angle_alpha   90.00
_cell.angle_beta   90.00
_cell.angle_gamma   90.00
#
_symmetry.space_group_name_H-M   'P 1'
#
loop_
_entity.id
_entity.type
_entity.pdbx_description
1 polymer ?
#
loop_
_entity_poly.entity_id
_entity_poly.type
_entity_poly.pdbx_seq_one_letter_code
_entity_poly.pdbx_strand_id
1 'polypeptide(L)'
;MAGAAGVPVRTIAEGTVTFAGQVAGRGVVAVDLKGTGDPPVRTTYEPVTAQVRKGDEVRAGQRLGVLQPPGGHCGGASCLHWGARIGEEYLDPRLLLPPWLLRRGASRLLPVWGVEVE
;
A
#
# COMPACT_ATOMS: atom_id res chain seq x y z
N MET A 1 4.12 -6.24 1.19
CA MET A 1 3.44 -7.50 0.82
C MET A 1 3.94 -7.94 -0.56
N ALA A 2 4.40 -9.18 -0.73
CA ALA A 2 4.85 -9.67 -2.03
C ALA A 2 3.67 -9.90 -3.00
N GLY A 3 3.89 -9.68 -4.28
CA GLY A 3 2.91 -9.87 -5.35
C GLY A 3 3.58 -9.96 -6.73
N ALA A 4 2.79 -10.27 -7.76
CA ALA A 4 3.28 -10.23 -9.14
C ALA A 4 3.04 -8.84 -9.75
N ALA A 5 3.90 -8.41 -10.67
CA ALA A 5 3.67 -7.20 -11.45
C ALA A 5 2.33 -7.29 -12.21
N GLY A 6 1.64 -6.17 -12.38
CA GLY A 6 0.36 -6.11 -13.09
C GLY A 6 -0.86 -6.55 -12.27
N VAL A 7 -0.68 -7.13 -11.07
CA VAL A 7 -1.83 -7.51 -10.23
C VAL A 7 -2.61 -6.27 -9.78
N PRO A 8 -3.96 -6.36 -9.67
CA PRO A 8 -4.78 -5.22 -9.27
C PRO A 8 -4.46 -4.78 -7.84
N VAL A 9 -4.31 -3.47 -7.64
CA VAL A 9 -4.25 -2.84 -6.31
C VAL A 9 -5.58 -2.16 -6.05
N ARG A 10 -6.16 -2.37 -4.86
CA ARG A 10 -7.54 -1.96 -4.52
C ARG A 10 -7.55 -1.16 -3.22
N THR A 11 -8.46 -0.19 -3.12
CA THR A 11 -8.72 0.48 -1.84
C THR A 11 -9.43 -0.46 -0.88
N ILE A 12 -9.14 -0.33 0.41
CA ILE A 12 -9.76 -1.15 1.45
C ILE A 12 -11.18 -0.67 1.82
N ALA A 13 -11.48 0.61 1.59
CA ALA A 13 -12.73 1.23 1.97
C ALA A 13 -13.12 2.35 0.99
N GLU A 14 -14.33 2.88 1.15
CA GLU A 14 -14.77 4.08 0.45
C GLU A 14 -13.93 5.29 0.87
N GLY A 15 -13.66 6.20 -0.06
CA GLY A 15 -12.87 7.39 0.22
C GLY A 15 -12.64 8.27 -0.99
N THR A 16 -11.76 9.24 -0.83
CA THR A 16 -11.37 10.19 -1.88
C THR A 16 -9.88 10.06 -2.16
N VAL A 17 -9.51 9.94 -3.43
CA VAL A 17 -8.11 9.91 -3.84
C VAL A 17 -7.50 11.29 -3.65
N THR A 18 -6.52 11.41 -2.75
CA THR A 18 -5.85 12.69 -2.45
C THR A 18 -4.55 12.89 -3.21
N PHE A 19 -3.98 11.79 -3.71
CA PHE A 19 -2.80 11.79 -4.56
C PHE A 19 -2.83 10.59 -5.51
N ALA A 20 -2.45 10.82 -6.77
CA ALA A 20 -2.18 9.77 -7.75
C ALA A 20 -1.11 10.31 -8.71
N GLY A 21 0.12 9.79 -8.61
CA GLY A 21 1.25 10.34 -9.34
C GLY A 21 2.57 9.67 -9.01
N GLN A 22 3.68 10.27 -9.44
CA GLN A 22 5.03 9.78 -9.20
C GLN A 22 5.67 10.47 -8.00
N VAL A 23 6.34 9.71 -7.14
CA VAL A 23 7.20 10.21 -6.07
C VAL A 23 8.54 9.51 -6.22
N ALA A 24 9.61 10.28 -6.46
CA ALA A 24 10.95 9.72 -6.72
C ALA A 24 10.97 8.58 -7.77
N GLY A 25 10.18 8.74 -8.84
CA GLY A 25 10.06 7.74 -9.92
C GLY A 25 9.23 6.49 -9.58
N ARG A 26 8.56 6.46 -8.43
CA ARG A 26 7.66 5.39 -8.01
C ARG A 26 6.22 5.86 -8.04
N GLY A 27 5.33 5.05 -8.60
CA GLY A 27 3.92 5.39 -8.64
C GLY A 27 3.29 5.26 -7.25
N VAL A 28 2.61 6.31 -6.79
CA VAL A 28 1.95 6.36 -5.49
C VAL A 28 0.48 6.76 -5.67
N VAL A 29 -0.40 6.08 -4.95
CA VAL A 29 -1.80 6.48 -4.78
C VAL A 29 -2.07 6.65 -3.28
N ALA A 30 -2.74 7.73 -2.89
CA ALA A 30 -3.21 7.94 -1.53
C ALA A 30 -4.72 8.20 -1.51
N VAL A 31 -5.41 7.61 -0.53
CA VAL A 31 -6.87 7.68 -0.36
C VAL A 31 -7.19 8.07 1.07
N ASP A 32 -7.96 9.14 1.26
CA ASP A 32 -8.58 9.48 2.55
C ASP A 32 -9.87 8.70 2.72
N LEU A 33 -9.93 7.89 3.76
CA LEU A 33 -11.03 6.97 4.00
C LEU A 33 -12.21 7.69 4.65
N LYS A 34 -13.37 7.56 4.05
CA LYS A 34 -14.61 8.16 4.55
C LYS A 34 -15.04 7.51 5.87
N GLY A 35 -15.55 8.33 6.79
CA GLY A 35 -16.11 7.85 8.07
C GLY A 35 -15.08 7.38 9.10
N THR A 36 -13.81 7.75 8.95
CA THR A 36 -12.72 7.32 9.83
C THR A 36 -12.24 8.38 10.82
N GLY A 37 -12.92 9.52 10.89
CA GLY A 37 -12.61 10.64 11.78
C GLY A 37 -12.26 11.93 11.03
N ASP A 38 -11.85 12.94 11.80
CA ASP A 38 -11.32 14.20 11.32
C ASP A 38 -10.04 14.53 12.11
N PRO A 39 -8.84 14.42 11.50
CA PRO A 39 -8.61 14.08 10.09
C PRO A 39 -8.92 12.61 9.77
N PRO A 40 -9.27 12.28 8.52
CA PRO A 40 -9.51 10.90 8.11
C PRO A 40 -8.21 10.08 8.14
N VAL A 41 -8.36 8.76 8.27
CA VAL A 41 -7.29 7.82 7.98
C VAL A 41 -6.95 7.91 6.50
N ARG A 42 -5.70 8.24 6.19
CA ARG A 42 -5.13 8.17 4.85
C ARG A 42 -4.42 6.83 4.66
N THR A 43 -4.76 6.11 3.59
CA THR A 43 -4.01 4.94 3.14
C THR A 43 -3.17 5.27 1.91
N THR A 44 -1.96 4.73 1.83
CA THR A 44 -1.02 4.98 0.72
C THR A 44 -0.56 3.66 0.10
N TYR A 45 -0.50 3.60 -1.22
CA TYR A 45 -0.20 2.42 -2.03
C TYR A 45 0.95 2.70 -2.99
N GLU A 46 2.01 1.89 -2.93
CA GLU A 46 3.22 2.03 -3.76
C GLU A 46 3.88 0.66 -3.97
N PRO A 47 4.52 0.35 -5.10
CA PRO A 47 4.59 1.12 -6.34
C PRO A 47 3.39 0.76 -7.26
N VAL A 48 2.58 1.75 -7.63
CA VAL A 48 1.31 1.56 -8.37
C VAL A 48 1.27 2.38 -9.64
N THR A 49 1.02 1.74 -10.78
CA THR A 49 0.58 2.44 -11.99
C THR A 49 -0.90 2.78 -11.81
N ALA A 50 -1.17 4.03 -11.44
CA ALA A 50 -2.49 4.51 -11.11
C ALA A 50 -3.45 4.47 -12.32
N GLN A 51 -4.70 4.08 -12.07
CA GLN A 51 -5.83 4.16 -12.99
C GLN A 51 -6.94 5.09 -12.47
N VAL A 52 -6.73 5.68 -11.29
CA VAL A 52 -7.54 6.74 -10.69
C VAL A 52 -6.77 8.05 -10.73
N ARG A 53 -7.47 9.16 -10.51
CA ARG A 53 -6.93 10.52 -10.44
C ARG A 53 -7.20 11.14 -9.08
N LYS A 54 -6.40 12.14 -8.71
CA LYS A 54 -6.70 12.97 -7.53
C LYS A 54 -8.10 13.59 -7.67
N GLY A 55 -8.89 13.51 -6.60
CA GLY A 55 -10.27 13.97 -6.55
C GLY A 55 -11.32 12.88 -6.82
N ASP A 56 -10.92 11.73 -7.36
CA ASP A 56 -11.86 10.62 -7.60
C ASP A 56 -12.42 10.09 -6.27
N GLU A 57 -13.75 9.89 -6.22
CA GLU A 57 -14.38 9.07 -5.21
C GLU A 57 -14.21 7.59 -5.56
N VAL A 58 -13.85 6.78 -4.57
CA VAL A 58 -13.63 5.34 -4.72
C VAL A 58 -14.49 4.57 -3.75
N ARG A 59 -15.01 3.41 -4.18
CA ARG A 59 -15.75 2.48 -3.31
C ARG A 59 -14.80 1.44 -2.71
N ALA A 60 -15.21 0.81 -1.60
CA ALA A 60 -14.48 -0.32 -1.04
C ALA A 60 -14.21 -1.41 -2.09
N GLY A 61 -12.95 -1.86 -2.18
CA GLY A 61 -12.52 -2.87 -3.16
C GLY A 61 -12.35 -2.35 -4.59
N GLN A 62 -12.63 -1.07 -4.87
CA GLN A 62 -12.40 -0.46 -6.19
C GLN A 62 -10.91 -0.52 -6.54
N ARG A 63 -10.62 -0.82 -7.80
CA ARG A 63 -9.26 -0.85 -8.33
C ARG A 63 -8.71 0.57 -8.40
N LEU A 64 -7.55 0.79 -7.78
CA LEU A 64 -6.78 2.03 -7.85
C LEU A 64 -5.76 2.01 -9.01
N GLY A 65 -5.31 0.82 -9.39
CA GLY A 65 -4.33 0.63 -10.44
C GLY A 65 -3.78 -0.78 -10.45
N VAL A 66 -2.54 -0.92 -10.93
CA VAL A 66 -1.81 -2.19 -10.94
C VAL A 66 -0.44 -2.05 -10.30
N LEU A 67 0.03 -3.12 -9.66
CA LEU A 67 1.36 -3.16 -9.04
C LEU A 67 2.44 -3.04 -10.12
N GLN A 68 3.41 -2.16 -9.89
CA GLN A 68 4.52 -1.97 -10.83
C GLN A 68 5.48 -3.17 -10.81
N PRO A 69 6.32 -3.32 -11.86
CA PRO A 69 7.39 -4.32 -11.88
C PRO A 69 8.32 -4.26 -10.65
N PRO A 70 9.07 -5.33 -10.40
CA PRO A 70 10.03 -5.39 -9.30
C PRO A 70 10.98 -4.19 -9.31
N GLY A 71 11.28 -3.66 -8.13
CA GLY A 71 12.25 -2.58 -7.96
C GLY A 71 12.60 -2.39 -6.49
N GLY A 72 13.87 -2.09 -6.21
CA GLY A 72 14.36 -1.93 -4.85
C GLY A 72 14.62 -3.27 -4.13
N HIS A 73 14.15 -3.39 -2.89
CA HIS A 73 14.62 -4.40 -1.92
C HIS A 73 13.88 -5.76 -1.95
N CYS A 74 13.00 -6.01 -2.90
CA CYS A 74 12.17 -7.23 -2.93
C CYS A 74 12.75 -8.38 -3.77
N GLY A 75 14.08 -8.43 -3.96
CA GLY A 75 14.77 -9.62 -4.48
C GLY A 75 14.24 -10.14 -5.82
N GLY A 76 13.88 -9.24 -6.74
CA GLY A 76 13.33 -9.60 -8.06
C GLY A 76 11.81 -9.86 -8.08
N ALA A 77 11.12 -9.81 -6.95
CA ALA A 77 9.66 -9.80 -6.88
C ALA A 77 9.09 -8.37 -6.81
N SER A 78 7.83 -8.20 -7.22
CA SER A 78 7.08 -6.98 -6.93
C SER A 78 6.54 -7.02 -5.50
N CYS A 79 6.51 -5.87 -4.84
CA CYS A 79 5.95 -5.77 -3.49
C CYS A 79 5.07 -4.54 -3.38
N LEU A 80 3.85 -4.71 -2.86
CA LEU A 80 3.02 -3.59 -2.44
C LEU A 80 3.47 -3.12 -1.04
N HIS A 81 3.86 -1.87 -0.97
CA HIS A 81 4.06 -1.08 0.24
C HIS A 81 2.74 -0.38 0.51
N TRP A 82 2.18 -0.65 1.70
CA TRP A 82 0.90 -0.12 2.12
C TRP A 82 1.07 0.52 3.48
N GLY A 83 0.75 1.81 3.56
CA GLY A 83 0.86 2.60 4.78
C GLY A 83 -0.48 3.20 5.18
N ALA A 84 -0.60 3.58 6.44
CA ALA A 84 -1.75 4.27 7.01
C ALA A 84 -1.28 5.40 7.94
N ARG A 85 -1.97 6.54 7.92
CA ARG A 85 -1.74 7.66 8.84
C ARG A 85 -3.01 8.43 9.16
N ILE A 86 -3.05 9.12 10.30
CA ILE A 86 -4.05 10.12 10.67
C ILE A 86 -3.31 11.43 10.91
N GLY A 87 -3.63 12.48 10.15
CA GLY A 87 -2.79 13.67 10.13
C GLY A 87 -1.33 13.26 9.87
N GLU A 88 -0.40 13.69 10.71
CA GLU A 88 1.02 13.36 10.58
C GLU A 88 1.44 12.08 11.34
N GLU A 89 0.51 11.41 12.04
CA GLU A 89 0.81 10.21 12.83
C GLU A 89 0.65 8.94 12.00
N TYR A 90 1.71 8.14 11.89
CA TYR A 90 1.67 6.85 11.22
C TYR A 90 1.06 5.77 12.11
N LEU A 91 0.18 4.98 11.51
CA LEU A 91 -0.47 3.84 12.16
C LEU A 91 0.20 2.53 11.73
N ASP A 92 0.04 1.47 12.53
CA ASP A 92 0.19 0.11 12.01
C ASP A 92 -0.96 -0.18 11.04
N PRO A 93 -0.72 -0.31 9.71
CA PRO A 93 -1.79 -0.53 8.73
C PRO A 93 -2.51 -1.87 8.93
N ARG A 94 -1.94 -2.81 9.70
CA ARG A 94 -2.60 -4.08 10.05
C ARG A 94 -3.84 -3.85 10.92
N LEU A 95 -3.92 -2.75 11.67
CA LEU A 95 -5.10 -2.40 12.45
C LEU A 95 -6.35 -2.16 11.59
N LEU A 96 -6.17 -1.91 10.29
CA LEU A 96 -7.25 -1.74 9.33
C LEU A 96 -7.73 -3.08 8.71
N LEU A 97 -7.08 -4.19 9.06
CA LEU A 97 -7.44 -5.51 8.55
C LEU A 97 -8.39 -6.23 9.52
N PRO A 98 -9.37 -6.98 9.01
CA PRO A 98 -10.22 -7.79 9.86
C PRO A 98 -9.41 -8.91 10.55
N PRO A 99 -9.82 -9.36 11.76
CA PRO A 99 -9.06 -10.33 12.56
C PRO A 99 -8.70 -11.64 11.84
N TRP A 100 -9.53 -12.09 10.90
CA TRP A 100 -9.28 -13.31 10.14
C TRP A 100 -8.09 -13.20 9.16
N LEU A 101 -7.71 -11.99 8.72
CA LEU A 101 -6.51 -11.75 7.90
C LEU A 101 -5.22 -11.62 8.71
N LEU A 102 -5.33 -11.34 10.01
CA LEU A 102 -4.17 -11.18 10.88
C LEU A 102 -3.53 -12.53 11.27
N ARG A 103 -4.26 -13.63 11.09
CA ARG A 103 -3.80 -15.00 11.33
C ARG A 103 -2.99 -15.53 10.14
N ARG A 104 -1.74 -15.11 10.02
CA ARG A 104 -0.69 -15.85 9.29
C ARG A 104 0.42 -16.22 10.27
N GLY A 105 1.01 -17.40 10.08
CA GLY A 105 2.08 -17.93 10.93
C GLY A 105 3.26 -16.96 11.06
N ALA A 106 4.06 -17.13 12.13
CA ALA A 106 5.15 -16.23 12.49
C ALA A 106 5.99 -15.80 11.28
N SER A 107 6.19 -14.49 11.12
CA SER A 107 7.14 -13.94 10.15
C SER A 107 8.50 -14.58 10.39
N ARG A 108 8.99 -15.38 9.44
CA ARG A 108 10.37 -15.89 9.46
C ARG A 108 11.23 -14.95 8.62
N LEU A 109 12.29 -14.44 9.21
CA LEU A 109 13.30 -13.71 8.46
C LEU A 109 13.95 -14.68 7.47
N LEU A 110 14.01 -14.28 6.21
CA LEU A 110 14.84 -14.98 5.23
C LEU A 110 16.30 -14.74 5.63
N PRO A 111 17.16 -15.78 5.63
CA PRO A 111 18.58 -15.57 5.79
C PRO A 111 19.07 -14.62 4.68
N VAL A 112 19.72 -13.54 5.08
CA VAL A 112 20.46 -12.68 4.16
C VAL A 112 21.77 -13.38 3.86
N TRP A 113 21.95 -13.80 2.62
CA TRP A 113 23.21 -14.39 2.16
C TRP A 113 24.07 -13.26 1.58
N GLY A 114 25.31 -13.11 2.07
CA GLY A 114 26.29 -12.16 1.51
C GLY A 114 26.44 -10.81 2.25
N VAL A 115 26.10 -10.71 3.53
CA VAL A 115 26.56 -9.60 4.38
C VAL A 115 27.78 -10.08 5.15
N GLU A 116 28.98 -9.65 4.75
CA GLU A 116 30.15 -9.74 5.62
C GLU A 116 29.94 -8.78 6.79
N VAL A 117 29.95 -9.32 8.00
CA VAL A 117 30.06 -8.54 9.24
C VAL A 117 31.54 -8.51 9.59
N GLU A 118 32.13 -7.31 9.55
CA GLU A 118 33.41 -7.03 10.21
C GLU A 118 33.16 -6.74 11.69
#